data_AF-A0A1E4G1F9-F1
#
_entry.id   AF-A0A1E4G1F9-F1
#
_cell.length_a   1.000
_cell.length_b   1.000
_cell.length_c   1.000
_cell.angle_alpha   90.00
_cell.angle_beta   90.00
_cell.angle_gamma   90.00
#
_symmetry.space_group_name_H-M   'P 1'
#
loop_
_entity.id
_entity.type
_entity.pdbx_description
1 polymer ?
#
loop_
_entity_poly.entity_id
_entity_poly.type
_entity_poly.pdbx_seq_one_letter_code
_entity_poly.pdbx_strand_id
1 'polypeptide(L)'
;MQRTGRGFLAGDASQHLSNLLNACSLDDAKALLITDSFLLQCLTNGANDYGLSSHVAMSIFAKLPTVSTIAYPSVRQLGAINLAVRTETFWNDWGLRSVRRGRAEHLAQGFYRFSDVRHVDGITVDGALRWREDPDVENSVVVLGPAWTPSA
;
A
#
# COMPACT_ATOMS: atom_id res chain seq x y z
N MET A 1 -3.35 -18.08 10.15
CA MET A 1 -4.60 -17.53 10.71
C MET A 1 -4.43 -16.03 10.79
N GLN A 2 -5.14 -15.26 9.96
CA GLN A 2 -5.24 -13.83 10.19
C GLN A 2 -6.06 -13.61 11.47
N ARG A 3 -5.60 -12.74 12.38
CA ARG A 3 -6.17 -12.52 13.72
C ARG A 3 -7.67 -12.19 13.73
N THR A 4 -8.22 -11.76 12.60
CA THR A 4 -9.62 -11.38 12.40
C THR A 4 -10.46 -12.47 11.72
N GLY A 5 -9.88 -13.60 11.33
CA GLY A 5 -10.53 -14.63 10.51
C GLY A 5 -10.88 -14.17 9.09
N ARG A 6 -10.44 -12.97 8.67
CA ARG A 6 -10.72 -12.38 7.36
C ARG A 6 -9.43 -12.05 6.63
N GLY A 7 -9.10 -12.89 5.65
CA GLY A 7 -8.03 -12.72 4.66
C GLY A 7 -8.35 -11.66 3.62
N PHE A 8 -7.45 -10.69 3.40
CA PHE A 8 -7.42 -9.97 2.11
C PHE A 8 -6.97 -10.86 0.95
N LEU A 9 -6.33 -11.99 1.27
CA LEU A 9 -5.94 -13.01 0.31
C LEU A 9 -7.12 -13.97 0.10
N ALA A 10 -7.59 -14.05 -1.13
CA ALA A 10 -8.62 -14.99 -1.58
C ALA A 10 -8.04 -15.96 -2.63
N GLY A 11 -8.71 -17.10 -2.83
CA GLY A 11 -8.29 -18.10 -3.82
C GLY A 11 -6.96 -18.77 -3.47
N ASP A 12 -6.13 -18.98 -4.48
CA ASP A 12 -4.93 -19.82 -4.43
C ASP A 12 -3.92 -19.38 -3.34
N ALA A 13 -3.77 -18.07 -3.12
CA ALA A 13 -2.88 -17.54 -2.09
C ALA A 13 -3.33 -17.94 -0.66
N SER A 14 -4.64 -17.94 -0.41
CA SER A 14 -5.21 -18.36 0.88
C SER A 14 -5.06 -19.87 1.09
N GLN A 15 -5.25 -20.66 0.03
CA GLN A 15 -5.06 -22.10 0.07
C GLN A 15 -3.60 -22.46 0.34
N HIS A 16 -2.66 -21.79 -0.32
CA HIS A 16 -1.24 -22.02 -0.13
C HIS A 16 -0.81 -21.75 1.33
N LEU A 17 -1.21 -20.62 1.91
CA LEU A 17 -0.94 -20.29 3.31
C LEU A 17 -1.57 -21.29 4.29
N SER A 18 -2.80 -21.72 4.00
CA SER A 18 -3.49 -22.72 4.83
C SER A 18 -2.76 -24.06 4.82
N ASN A 19 -2.32 -24.51 3.64
CA ASN A 19 -1.53 -25.72 3.51
C ASN A 19 -0.20 -25.63 4.25
N LEU A 20 0.49 -24.48 4.16
CA LEU A 20 1.76 -24.23 4.85
C LEU A 20 1.58 -24.32 6.37
N LEU A 21 0.56 -23.66 6.91
CA LEU A 21 0.24 -23.70 8.35
C LEU A 21 -0.17 -25.10 8.82
N ASN A 22 -0.91 -25.84 8.01
CA ASN A 22 -1.31 -27.22 8.34
C ASN A 22 -0.15 -28.21 8.27
N ALA A 23 0.91 -27.89 7.54
CA ALA A 23 2.13 -28.70 7.46
C ALA A 23 3.14 -28.38 8.57
N CYS A 24 2.96 -27.29 9.32
CA CYS A 24 3.83 -26.91 10.44
C CYS A 24 3.58 -27.78 11.67
N SER A 25 4.62 -27.97 12.48
CA SER A 25 4.44 -28.45 13.85
C SER A 25 3.63 -27.43 14.67
N LEU A 26 3.01 -27.88 15.77
CA LEU A 26 2.22 -26.99 16.62
C LEU A 26 3.05 -25.80 17.15
N ASP A 27 4.32 -26.03 17.48
CA ASP A 27 5.18 -24.98 18.05
C ASP A 27 5.67 -24.01 16.97
N ASP A 28 5.98 -24.50 15.77
CA ASP A 28 6.28 -23.62 14.63
C ASP A 28 5.07 -22.77 14.26
N ALA A 29 3.87 -23.35 14.24
CA ALA A 29 2.64 -22.63 13.97
C ALA A 29 2.41 -21.53 15.02
N LYS A 30 2.63 -21.80 16.32
CA LYS A 30 2.55 -20.78 17.37
C LYS A 30 3.59 -19.67 17.16
N ALA A 31 4.85 -20.03 16.88
CA ALA A 31 5.92 -19.07 16.65
C ALA A 31 5.61 -18.15 15.46
N LEU A 32 5.08 -18.70 14.37
CA LEU A 32 4.62 -17.95 13.21
C LEU A 32 3.48 -16.98 13.57
N LEU A 33 2.48 -17.44 14.33
CA LEU A 33 1.36 -16.60 14.74
C LEU A 33 1.78 -15.47 15.69
N ILE A 34 2.69 -15.74 16.62
CA ILE A 34 3.25 -14.72 17.53
C ILE A 34 4.03 -13.69 16.72
N THR A 35 4.87 -14.15 15.78
CA THR A 35 5.67 -13.27 14.92
C THR A 35 4.78 -12.39 14.04
N ASP A 36 3.76 -12.97 13.40
CA ASP A 36 2.77 -12.24 12.61
C ASP A 36 2.06 -11.16 13.44
N SER A 37 1.61 -11.52 14.65
CA SER A 37 0.95 -10.57 15.55
C SER A 37 1.88 -9.44 15.98
N PHE A 38 3.14 -9.73 16.28
CA PHE A 38 4.14 -8.72 16.65
C PHE A 38 4.41 -7.75 15.49
N LEU A 39 4.67 -8.28 14.30
CA LEU A 39 4.92 -7.46 13.11
C LEU A 39 3.72 -6.59 12.75
N LEU A 40 2.50 -7.14 12.83
CA LEU A 40 1.27 -6.39 12.65
C LEU A 40 1.20 -5.21 13.62
N GLN A 41 1.42 -5.47 14.92
CA GLN A 41 1.41 -4.40 15.93
C GLN A 41 2.45 -3.31 15.63
N CYS A 42 3.65 -3.67 15.19
CA CYS A 42 4.66 -2.68 14.82
C CYS A 42 4.26 -1.84 13.61
N LEU A 43 3.64 -2.46 12.59
CA LEU A 43 3.19 -1.78 11.37
C LEU A 43 1.94 -0.92 11.58
N THR A 44 1.10 -1.28 12.55
CA THR A 44 -0.19 -0.62 12.83
C THR A 44 -0.20 0.11 14.17
N ASN A 45 0.95 0.50 14.73
CA ASN A 45 0.98 1.21 16.00
C ASN A 45 0.52 2.67 15.80
N GLY A 46 -0.73 2.96 16.16
CA GLY A 46 -1.31 4.30 16.04
C GLY A 46 -0.70 5.35 16.96
N ALA A 47 0.03 4.95 18.00
CA ALA A 47 0.74 5.86 18.91
C ALA A 47 2.16 6.21 18.41
N ASN A 48 2.61 5.63 17.29
CA ASN A 48 3.93 5.83 16.74
C ASN A 48 3.83 6.48 15.35
N ASP A 49 4.36 7.69 15.21
CA ASP A 49 4.32 8.50 13.98
C ASP A 49 5.26 7.96 12.90
N TYR A 50 4.94 6.80 12.32
CA TYR A 50 5.61 6.22 11.15
C TYR A 50 7.03 5.65 11.38
N GLY A 51 7.77 6.12 12.39
CA GLY A 51 9.15 5.69 12.64
C GLY A 51 9.30 4.18 12.83
N LEU A 52 8.45 3.56 13.65
CA LEU A 52 8.50 2.12 13.91
C LEU A 52 8.11 1.27 12.70
N SER A 53 7.02 1.62 12.01
CA SER A 53 6.57 0.88 10.83
C SER A 53 7.59 0.96 9.69
N SER A 54 8.20 2.13 9.50
CA SER A 54 9.32 2.32 8.57
C SER A 54 10.53 1.47 8.94
N HIS A 55 10.96 1.49 10.21
CA HIS A 55 12.10 0.69 10.66
C HIS A 55 11.88 -0.82 10.45
N VAL A 56 10.69 -1.32 10.74
CA VAL A 56 10.33 -2.73 10.52
C VAL A 56 10.32 -3.06 9.03
N ALA A 57 9.73 -2.22 8.18
CA ALA A 57 9.72 -2.43 6.73
C ALA A 57 11.15 -2.50 6.17
N MET A 58 12.01 -1.55 6.55
CA MET A 58 13.42 -1.53 6.15
C MET A 58 14.19 -2.77 6.65
N SER A 59 13.92 -3.23 7.88
CA SER A 59 14.54 -4.43 8.43
C SER A 59 14.14 -5.70 7.67
N ILE A 60 12.86 -5.80 7.27
CA ILE A 60 12.37 -6.89 6.42
C ILE A 60 13.03 -6.84 5.05
N PHE A 61 13.11 -5.67 4.42
CA PHE A 61 13.79 -5.50 3.13
C PHE A 61 15.27 -5.86 3.19
N ALA A 62 15.97 -5.51 4.26
CA ALA A 62 17.37 -5.88 4.44
C ALA A 62 17.53 -7.41 4.61
N LYS A 63 16.64 -8.04 5.36
CA LYS A 63 16.70 -9.48 5.64
C LYS A 63 16.25 -10.36 4.47
N LEU A 64 15.26 -9.89 3.70
CA LEU A 64 14.63 -10.63 2.60
C LEU A 64 14.69 -9.78 1.31
N PRO A 65 15.80 -9.83 0.55
CA PRO A 65 15.97 -9.03 -0.66
C PRO A 65 14.92 -9.29 -1.74
N THR A 66 14.32 -10.48 -1.76
CA THR A 66 13.24 -10.85 -2.70
C THR A 66 11.92 -10.15 -2.41
N VAL A 67 11.74 -9.56 -1.23
CA VAL A 67 10.54 -8.79 -0.89
C VAL A 67 10.70 -7.36 -1.40
N SER A 68 9.82 -6.97 -2.32
CA SER A 68 9.74 -5.61 -2.88
C SER A 68 8.58 -4.79 -2.31
N THR A 69 7.55 -5.44 -1.75
CA THR A 69 6.37 -4.77 -1.19
C THR A 69 5.86 -5.51 0.04
N ILE A 70 5.45 -4.76 1.06
CA ILE A 70 4.80 -5.26 2.28
C ILE A 70 3.42 -4.60 2.38
N ALA A 71 2.37 -5.41 2.37
CA ALA A 71 1.00 -4.96 2.58
C ALA A 71 0.61 -5.11 4.05
N TYR A 72 0.00 -4.09 4.63
CA TYR A 72 -0.51 -4.11 6.01
C TYR A 72 -1.79 -3.28 6.13
N PRO A 73 -2.70 -3.60 7.05
CA PRO A 73 -3.98 -2.90 7.15
C PRO A 73 -3.81 -1.46 7.63
N SER A 74 -4.70 -0.58 7.17
CA SER A 74 -4.78 0.79 7.68
C SER A 74 -5.47 0.83 9.04
N VAL A 75 -4.91 1.62 9.96
CA VAL A 75 -5.56 1.96 11.25
C VAL A 75 -6.50 3.15 11.15
N ARG A 76 -6.43 3.92 10.05
CA ARG A 76 -7.23 5.14 9.83
C ARG A 76 -8.49 4.89 9.03
N GLN A 77 -8.50 3.85 8.20
CA GLN A 77 -9.62 3.53 7.32
C GLN A 77 -9.87 2.01 7.30
N LEU A 78 -11.06 1.61 7.74
CA LEU A 78 -11.46 0.21 7.78
C LEU A 78 -11.46 -0.38 6.37
N GLY A 79 -10.81 -1.54 6.22
CA GLY A 79 -10.72 -2.24 4.93
C GLY A 79 -9.67 -1.67 3.96
N ALA A 80 -9.02 -0.55 4.29
CA ALA A 80 -7.91 -0.04 3.49
C ALA A 80 -6.60 -0.78 3.80
N ILE A 81 -5.73 -0.84 2.81
CA ILE A 81 -4.40 -1.45 2.87
C ILE A 81 -3.36 -0.36 2.64
N ASN A 82 -2.34 -0.34 3.49
CA ASN A 82 -1.12 0.41 3.27
C ASN A 82 -0.07 -0.49 2.61
N LEU A 83 0.77 0.11 1.76
CA LEU A 83 1.89 -0.56 1.11
C LEU A 83 3.18 0.14 1.51
N ALA A 84 4.12 -0.61 2.10
CA ALA A 84 5.51 -0.22 2.15
C ALA A 84 6.20 -0.82 0.93
N VAL A 85 6.78 0.02 0.07
CA VAL A 85 7.40 -0.41 -1.18
C VAL A 85 8.88 -0.07 -1.16
N ARG A 86 9.70 -1.01 -1.60
CA ARG A 86 11.12 -0.82 -1.80
C ARG A 86 11.35 0.18 -2.95
N THR A 87 12.06 1.26 -2.68
CA THR A 87 12.22 2.35 -3.64
C THR A 87 13.28 2.08 -4.70
N GLU A 88 14.31 1.29 -4.39
CA GLU A 88 15.44 1.03 -5.30
C GLU A 88 15.01 0.45 -6.66
N THR A 89 13.98 -0.41 -6.65
CA THR A 89 13.45 -1.06 -7.87
C THR A 89 12.04 -0.61 -8.22
N PHE A 90 11.53 0.44 -7.57
CA PHE A 90 10.13 0.84 -7.67
C PHE A 90 9.69 1.01 -9.12
N TRP A 91 10.45 1.74 -9.94
CA TRP A 91 10.09 2.03 -11.33
C TRP A 91 10.30 0.87 -12.30
N ASN A 92 10.90 -0.24 -11.87
CA ASN A 92 10.98 -1.47 -12.67
C ASN A 92 9.63 -2.20 -12.71
N ASP A 93 8.85 -2.09 -11.62
CA ASP A 93 7.60 -2.81 -11.42
C ASP A 93 6.36 -1.90 -11.47
N TRP A 94 6.54 -0.59 -11.26
CA TRP A 94 5.46 0.39 -11.14
C TRP A 94 5.57 1.52 -12.17
N GLY A 95 4.43 2.07 -12.57
CA GLY A 95 4.33 3.25 -13.42
C GLY A 95 3.18 4.16 -13.01
N LEU A 96 3.29 5.45 -13.28
CA LEU A 96 2.25 6.44 -13.03
C LEU A 96 1.19 6.40 -14.14
N ARG A 97 -0.03 6.05 -13.77
CA ARG A 97 -1.18 6.01 -14.69
C ARG A 97 -2.10 7.22 -14.58
N SER A 98 -2.07 7.91 -13.45
CA SER A 98 -2.86 9.13 -13.23
C SER A 98 -2.29 9.88 -12.04
N VAL A 99 -2.24 11.21 -12.13
CA VAL A 99 -1.93 12.08 -11.00
C VAL A 99 -3.04 13.11 -10.88
N ARG A 100 -3.57 13.27 -9.67
CA ARG A 100 -4.57 14.29 -9.35
C ARG A 100 -4.28 14.90 -8.00
N ARG A 101 -4.66 16.16 -7.83
CA ARG A 101 -4.69 16.84 -6.53
C ARG A 101 -6.10 17.34 -6.27
N GLY A 102 -6.51 17.34 -5.01
CA GLY A 102 -7.79 17.87 -4.59
C GLY A 102 -7.79 18.13 -3.08
N ARG A 103 -8.80 18.84 -2.62
CA ARG A 103 -9.08 19.04 -1.20
C ARG A 103 -9.84 17.84 -0.68
N ALA A 104 -9.36 17.24 0.41
CA ALA A 104 -10.07 16.18 1.12
C ALA A 104 -10.56 16.73 2.46
N GLU A 105 -11.87 16.79 2.64
CA GLU A 105 -12.51 17.14 3.91
C GLU A 105 -12.93 15.85 4.62
N HIS A 106 -12.34 15.58 5.78
CA HIS A 106 -12.74 14.43 6.59
C HIS A 106 -14.17 14.65 7.11
N LEU A 107 -15.06 13.70 6.82
CA LEU A 107 -16.43 13.72 7.30
C LEU A 107 -16.50 13.02 8.66
N ALA A 108 -16.55 11.68 8.65
CA ALA A 108 -16.56 10.82 9.82
C ALA A 108 -16.16 9.40 9.43
N GLN A 109 -15.71 8.58 10.40
CA GLN A 109 -15.47 7.13 10.20
C GLN A 109 -14.51 6.81 9.04
N GLY A 110 -13.53 7.69 8.74
CA GLY A 110 -12.60 7.49 7.63
C GLY A 110 -13.20 7.76 6.25
N PHE A 111 -14.39 8.37 6.18
CA PHE A 111 -14.97 8.91 4.95
C PHE A 111 -14.52 10.35 4.73
N TYR A 112 -14.30 10.69 3.46
CA TYR A 112 -13.84 12.00 3.02
C TYR A 112 -14.74 12.51 1.91
N ARG A 113 -15.03 13.82 1.91
CA ARG A 113 -15.55 14.55 0.75
C ARG A 113 -14.36 15.08 -0.03
N PHE A 114 -14.34 14.88 -1.35
CA PHE A 114 -13.29 15.41 -2.20
C PHE A 114 -13.81 16.65 -2.95
N SER A 115 -12.99 17.69 -3.10
CA SER A 115 -13.35 18.88 -3.87
C SER A 115 -12.13 19.46 -4.55
N ASP A 116 -12.33 20.47 -5.40
CA ASP A 116 -11.26 21.25 -6.02
C ASP A 116 -10.24 20.37 -6.77
N VAL A 117 -10.73 19.35 -7.48
CA VAL A 117 -9.90 18.36 -8.14
C VAL A 117 -9.27 18.95 -9.41
N ARG A 118 -7.96 18.74 -9.56
CA ARG A 118 -7.22 18.98 -10.80
C ARG A 118 -6.42 17.74 -11.18
N HIS A 119 -6.41 17.43 -12.46
CA HIS A 119 -5.65 16.32 -13.00
C HIS A 119 -4.39 16.77 -13.72
N VAL A 120 -3.42 15.89 -13.75
CA VAL A 120 -2.28 15.94 -14.68
C VAL A 120 -2.72 15.27 -15.98
N ASP A 121 -2.49 15.95 -17.11
CA ASP A 121 -2.78 15.42 -18.46
C ASP A 121 -1.53 15.16 -19.29
N GLY A 122 -0.35 15.37 -18.70
CA GLY A 122 0.92 15.10 -19.33
C GLY A 122 2.07 15.23 -18.33
N ILE A 123 3.13 14.46 -18.57
CA ILE A 123 4.40 14.58 -17.87
C ILE A 123 5.44 14.91 -18.93
N THR A 124 6.16 16.02 -18.75
CA THR A 124 7.20 16.46 -19.68
C THR A 124 8.45 15.58 -19.57
N VAL A 125 9.39 15.74 -20.50
CA VAL A 125 10.63 14.95 -20.56
C VAL A 125 11.53 15.12 -19.33
N ASP A 126 11.45 16.26 -18.65
CA ASP A 126 12.15 16.57 -17.40
C ASP A 126 11.36 16.15 -16.15
N GLY A 127 10.21 15.49 -16.32
CA GLY A 127 9.36 15.01 -15.23
C GLY A 127 8.41 16.06 -14.64
N ALA A 128 8.31 17.26 -15.24
CA ALA A 128 7.36 18.26 -14.78
C ALA A 128 5.91 17.84 -15.10
N LEU A 129 5.01 18.11 -14.15
CA LEU A 129 3.59 17.78 -14.29
C LEU A 129 2.85 18.90 -15.00
N ARG A 130 2.20 18.59 -16.13
CA ARG A 130 1.28 19.50 -16.80
C ARG A 130 -0.11 19.34 -16.20
N TRP A 131 -0.56 20.35 -15.47
CA TRP A 131 -1.88 20.39 -14.85
C TRP A 131 -2.91 20.96 -15.82
N ARG A 132 -4.10 20.34 -15.88
CA ARG A 132 -5.24 20.93 -16.59
C ARG A 132 -5.68 22.24 -15.94
N GLU A 133 -6.11 23.18 -16.78
CA GLU A 133 -6.60 24.49 -16.34
C GLU A 133 -8.03 24.42 -15.82
N ASP A 134 -8.87 23.59 -16.43
CA ASP A 134 -10.29 23.46 -16.07
C ASP A 134 -10.48 22.69 -14.76
N PRO A 135 -11.42 23.10 -13.89
CA PRO A 135 -11.84 22.31 -12.75
C PRO A 135 -12.51 21.02 -13.22
N ASP A 136 -12.02 19.88 -12.72
CA ASP A 136 -12.49 18.56 -13.13
C ASP A 136 -13.60 18.04 -12.20
N VAL A 137 -14.37 17.07 -12.72
CA VAL A 137 -15.43 16.38 -11.97
C VAL A 137 -14.81 15.55 -10.84
N GLU A 138 -15.36 15.63 -9.62
CA GLU A 138 -14.85 15.00 -8.39
C GLU A 138 -14.49 13.51 -8.56
N ASN A 139 -15.29 12.78 -9.34
CA ASN A 139 -15.16 11.33 -9.55
C ASN A 139 -14.58 10.96 -10.92
N SER A 140 -13.95 11.90 -11.62
CA SER A 140 -13.25 11.62 -12.87
C SER A 140 -11.82 11.12 -12.61
N VAL A 141 -11.29 10.39 -13.59
CA VAL A 141 -9.88 9.99 -13.67
C VAL A 141 -9.38 10.32 -15.07
N VAL A 142 -8.35 11.15 -15.15
CA VAL A 142 -7.58 11.36 -16.38
C VAL A 142 -6.42 10.37 -16.40
N VAL A 143 -6.37 9.53 -17.44
CA VAL A 143 -5.36 8.49 -17.59
C VAL A 143 -4.20 9.02 -18.43
N LEU A 144 -2.99 8.94 -17.88
CA LEU A 144 -1.74 9.09 -18.61
C LEU A 144 -1.51 7.79 -19.39
N GLY A 145 -1.45 7.90 -20.72
CA GLY A 145 -1.31 6.75 -21.62
C GLY A 145 -0.08 6.90 -22.53
N PRO A 146 0.85 5.93 -22.54
CA PRO A 146 0.99 4.77 -21.64
C PRO A 146 1.33 5.16 -20.19
N ALA A 147 1.36 4.19 -19.26
CA ALA A 147 1.81 4.45 -17.89
C ALA A 147 3.22 5.05 -17.90
N TRP A 148 3.38 6.21 -17.28
CA TRP A 148 4.64 6.91 -17.26
C TRP A 148 5.61 6.25 -16.29
N THR A 149 6.82 6.03 -16.74
CA THR A 149 7.97 5.67 -15.91
C THR A 149 9.04 6.72 -16.15
N PRO A 150 9.90 7.02 -15.16
CA PRO A 150 11.12 7.75 -15.45
C PRO A 150 11.94 6.89 -16.40
N SER A 151 11.98 7.28 -17.67
CA SER A 151 12.94 6.72 -18.63
C SER A 151 14.33 7.11 -18.16
N ALA A 152 15.22 6.11 -18.09
CA ALA A 152 16.66 6.33 -17.89
C ALA A 152 17.24 7.23 -18.99
#